data_AF-A0A183AJ29-F1
#
_entry.id   AF-A0A183AJ29-F1
#
_cell.length_a   1.000
_cell.length_b   1.000
_cell.length_c   1.000
_cell.angle_alpha   90.00
_cell.angle_beta   90.00
_cell.angle_gamma   90.00
#
_symmetry.space_group_name_H-M   'P 1'
#
loop_
_entity.id
_entity.type
_entity.pdbx_description
1 polymer ?
#
loop_
_entity_poly.entity_id
_entity_poly.type
_entity_poly.pdbx_seq_one_letter_code
_entity_poly.pdbx_strand_id
1 'polypeptide(L)'
;MLSDDALRRKAKEELHENPEHIEAHLESFRRWIQALPHITFPDDRRILLAFLRQAKYIHSKAQIRLDNFCTIRCSPTLGVPSWFEYPSLDDPDLKKYLDACPIVELGRTDEGVRMVLAHKRKLSYFNSQLYLTTAN
;
A
#
# COMPACT_ATOMS: atom_id res chain seq x y z
N MET A 1 -3.03 -23.23 -0.31
CA MET A 1 -2.19 -22.05 0.07
C MET A 1 -0.75 -22.44 -0.18
N LEU A 2 0.05 -21.59 -0.83
CA LEU A 2 1.47 -21.87 -1.06
C LEU A 2 2.19 -22.05 0.28
N SER A 3 3.10 -23.03 0.35
CA SER A 3 3.98 -23.21 1.51
C SER A 3 4.98 -22.06 1.60
N ASP A 4 5.55 -21.85 2.79
CA ASP A 4 6.58 -20.81 2.99
C ASP A 4 7.79 -21.01 2.06
N ASP A 5 8.22 -22.25 1.85
CA ASP A 5 9.30 -22.58 0.92
C ASP A 5 8.95 -22.24 -0.54
N ALA A 6 7.71 -22.48 -0.95
CA ALA A 6 7.25 -22.13 -2.30
C ALA A 6 7.24 -20.61 -2.50
N LEU A 7 6.83 -19.85 -1.48
CA LEU A 7 6.86 -18.39 -1.50
C LEU A 7 8.28 -17.83 -1.54
N ARG A 8 9.22 -18.41 -0.76
CA ARG A 8 10.64 -18.02 -0.79
C ARG A 8 11.28 -18.29 -2.14
N ARG A 9 10.98 -19.44 -2.75
CA ARG A 9 11.45 -19.77 -4.11
C ARG A 9 10.92 -18.77 -5.14
N LYS A 10 9.61 -18.47 -5.10
CA LYS A 10 8.98 -17.48 -5.98
C LYS A 10 9.61 -16.09 -5.80
N ALA A 11 9.88 -15.66 -4.57
CA ALA A 11 10.54 -14.38 -4.29
C ALA A 11 11.97 -14.33 -4.88
N LYS A 12 12.73 -15.41 -4.77
CA LYS A 12 14.06 -15.53 -5.37
C LYS A 12 14.00 -15.44 -6.91
N GLU A 13 13.07 -16.16 -7.52
CA GLU A 13 12.94 -16.26 -8.98
C GLU A 13 12.39 -14.97 -9.61
N GLU A 14 11.31 -14.42 -9.06
CA GLU A 14 10.58 -13.31 -9.67
C GLU A 14 11.06 -11.92 -9.22
N LEU A 15 11.54 -11.81 -7.98
CA LEU A 15 11.93 -10.55 -7.35
C LEU A 15 13.44 -10.40 -7.16
N HIS A 16 14.21 -11.45 -7.47
CA HIS A 16 15.65 -11.50 -7.21
C HIS A 16 16.00 -11.31 -5.72
N GLU A 17 15.11 -11.76 -4.83
CA GLU A 17 15.33 -11.70 -3.39
C GLU A 17 16.43 -12.68 -2.97
N ASN A 18 17.52 -12.16 -2.43
CA ASN A 18 18.54 -12.97 -1.75
C ASN A 18 18.40 -12.81 -0.23
N PRO A 19 18.00 -13.86 0.52
CA PRO A 19 17.85 -13.82 1.97
C PRO A 19 19.07 -13.29 2.72
N GLU A 20 20.27 -13.60 2.23
CA GLU A 20 21.54 -13.18 2.85
C GLU A 20 21.78 -11.67 2.77
N HIS A 21 21.19 -11.01 1.77
CA HIS A 21 21.39 -9.58 1.51
C HIS A 21 20.23 -8.71 2.01
N ILE A 22 19.14 -9.30 2.53
CA ILE A 22 17.94 -8.55 2.93
C ILE A 22 18.27 -7.45 3.95
N GLU A 23 19.05 -7.77 4.98
CA GLU A 23 19.42 -6.77 6.00
C GLU A 23 20.29 -5.65 5.42
N ALA A 24 21.24 -5.99 4.54
CA ALA A 24 22.08 -4.98 3.88
C ALA A 24 21.24 -4.02 3.00
N HIS A 25 20.24 -4.56 2.27
CA HIS A 25 19.32 -3.74 1.51
C HIS A 25 18.48 -2.81 2.40
N LEU A 26 17.96 -3.32 3.52
CA LEU A 26 17.17 -2.52 4.46
C LEU A 26 18.01 -1.41 5.10
N GLU A 27 19.21 -1.72 5.56
CA GLU A 27 20.13 -0.74 6.14
C GLU A 27 20.50 0.36 5.15
N SER A 28 20.82 -0.01 3.91
CA SER A 28 21.08 0.97 2.85
C SER A 28 19.85 1.85 2.59
N PHE A 29 18.65 1.27 2.60
CA PHE A 29 17.41 2.00 2.34
C PHE A 29 17.04 2.94 3.49
N ARG A 30 17.21 2.50 4.75
CA ARG A 30 17.06 3.34 5.95
C ARG A 30 18.00 4.54 5.95
N ARG A 31 19.29 4.31 5.67
CA ARG A 31 20.28 5.39 5.59
C ARG A 31 19.90 6.43 4.54
N TRP A 32 19.40 5.99 3.39
CA TRP A 32 18.89 6.90 2.37
C TRP A 32 17.69 7.71 2.85
N ILE A 33 16.68 7.08 3.50
CA ILE A 33 15.53 7.80 4.08
C ILE A 33 15.99 8.83 5.11
N GLN A 34 16.89 8.45 6.02
CA GLN A 34 17.42 9.35 7.06
C GLN A 34 18.21 10.54 6.49
N ALA A 35 18.76 10.41 5.27
CA ALA A 35 19.43 11.50 4.58
C ALA A 35 18.45 12.53 3.96
N LEU A 36 17.13 12.28 3.97
CA LEU A 36 16.11 13.16 3.41
C LEU A 36 15.37 13.90 4.53
N PRO A 37 15.79 15.13 4.90
CA PRO A 37 15.25 15.82 6.07
C PRO A 37 13.76 16.23 5.94
N HIS A 38 13.22 16.25 4.72
CA HIS A 38 11.83 16.62 4.43
C HIS A 38 10.89 15.41 4.40
N ILE A 39 11.41 14.18 4.50
CA ILE A 39 10.61 12.96 4.51
C ILE A 39 10.57 12.41 5.93
N THR A 40 9.36 12.26 6.46
CA THR A 40 9.11 11.48 7.67
C THR A 40 8.47 10.17 7.25
N PHE A 41 9.16 9.06 7.43
CA PHE A 41 8.70 7.74 7.03
C PHE A 41 8.90 6.72 8.15
N PRO A 42 7.93 5.82 8.42
CA PRO A 42 8.06 4.84 9.49
C PRO A 42 9.18 3.84 9.19
N ASP A 43 10.03 3.60 10.19
CA ASP A 43 11.00 2.50 10.17
C ASP A 43 10.30 1.15 10.50
N ASP A 44 9.37 0.72 9.64
CA ASP A 44 8.76 -0.61 9.70
C ASP A 44 9.37 -1.49 8.60
N ARG A 45 10.10 -2.53 9.02
CA ARG A 45 10.70 -3.54 8.15
C ARG A 45 9.74 -4.05 7.07
N ARG A 46 8.48 -4.34 7.42
CA ARG A 46 7.50 -4.93 6.49
C ARG A 46 7.16 -3.95 5.38
N ILE A 47 7.02 -2.67 5.73
CA ILE A 47 6.73 -1.59 4.77
C ILE A 47 7.95 -1.38 3.86
N LEU A 48 9.15 -1.26 4.42
CA LEU A 48 10.39 -1.08 3.64
C LEU A 48 10.64 -2.26 2.68
N LEU A 49 10.42 -3.49 3.14
CA LEU A 49 10.50 -4.68 2.30
C LEU A 49 9.50 -4.65 1.15
N ALA A 50 8.30 -4.10 1.34
CA ALA A 50 7.31 -4.01 0.27
C ALA A 50 7.81 -3.16 -0.90
N PHE A 51 8.46 -2.01 -0.62
CA PHE A 51 9.08 -1.17 -1.65
C PHE A 51 10.23 -1.88 -2.35
N LEU A 52 11.13 -2.52 -1.59
CA LEU A 52 12.26 -3.27 -2.14
C LEU A 52 11.80 -4.42 -3.04
N ARG A 53 10.82 -5.21 -2.58
CA ARG A 53 10.22 -6.32 -3.35
C ARG A 53 9.55 -5.82 -4.62
N GLN A 54 8.75 -4.76 -4.55
CA GLN A 54 8.11 -4.19 -5.74
C GLN A 54 9.14 -3.64 -6.75
N ALA A 55 10.28 -3.18 -6.27
CA ALA A 55 11.40 -2.72 -7.09
C ALA A 55 12.36 -3.84 -7.54
N LYS A 56 12.10 -5.11 -7.17
CA LYS A 56 13.00 -6.24 -7.38
C LYS A 56 14.43 -5.95 -6.89
N TYR A 57 14.52 -5.34 -5.71
CA TYR A 57 15.77 -4.94 -5.05
C TYR A 57 16.63 -3.91 -5.81
N ILE A 58 16.10 -3.28 -6.87
CA ILE A 58 16.76 -2.14 -7.53
C ILE A 58 16.54 -0.88 -6.69
N HIS A 59 17.57 -0.47 -5.95
CA HIS A 59 17.50 0.64 -4.98
C HIS A 59 16.94 1.93 -5.58
N SER A 60 17.44 2.38 -6.74
CA SER A 60 16.95 3.61 -7.37
C SER A 60 15.46 3.59 -7.68
N LYS A 61 14.91 2.42 -8.06
CA LYS A 61 13.47 2.25 -8.28
C LYS A 61 12.68 2.24 -6.98
N ALA A 62 13.22 1.63 -5.91
CA ALA A 62 12.58 1.63 -4.59
C ALA A 62 12.52 3.05 -4.02
N GLN A 63 13.61 3.82 -4.18
CA GLN A 63 13.73 5.21 -3.77
C GLN A 63 12.69 6.11 -4.45
N ILE A 64 12.61 6.05 -5.79
CA ILE A 64 11.59 6.81 -6.56
C ILE A 64 10.17 6.43 -6.12
N ARG A 65 9.92 5.15 -5.85
CA ARG A 65 8.59 4.71 -5.39
C ARG A 65 8.24 5.24 -4.01
N LEU A 66 9.18 5.25 -3.08
CA LEU A 66 8.97 5.80 -1.73
C LEU A 66 8.77 7.31 -1.80
N ASP A 67 9.60 8.01 -2.58
CA ASP A 67 9.46 9.45 -2.80
C ASP A 67 8.07 9.79 -3.35
N ASN A 68 7.65 9.13 -4.43
CA ASN A 68 6.30 9.29 -4.98
C ASN A 68 5.19 8.97 -3.97
N PHE A 69 5.37 7.95 -3.13
CA PHE A 69 4.41 7.61 -2.08
C PHE A 69 4.26 8.77 -1.08
N CYS A 70 5.38 9.35 -0.64
CA CYS A 70 5.39 10.53 0.23
C CYS A 70 4.77 11.75 -0.48
N THR A 71 5.13 11.99 -1.75
CA THR A 71 4.57 13.09 -2.55
C THR A 71 3.05 13.00 -2.65
N ILE A 72 2.49 11.85 -2.99
CA ILE A 72 1.03 11.68 -3.12
C ILE A 72 0.31 11.92 -1.79
N ARG A 73 0.93 11.57 -0.65
CA ARG A 73 0.30 11.73 0.68
C ARG A 73 0.39 13.14 1.23
N CYS A 74 1.44 13.88 0.87
CA CYS A 74 1.70 15.22 1.41
C CYS A 74 1.38 16.35 0.44
N SER A 75 1.26 16.08 -0.87
CA SER A 75 1.01 17.11 -1.87
C SER A 75 -0.46 17.53 -1.88
N PRO A 76 -0.76 18.83 -1.67
CA PRO A 76 -2.12 19.36 -1.82
C PRO A 76 -2.61 19.40 -3.28
N THR A 77 -1.71 19.27 -4.25
CA THR A 77 -1.99 19.46 -5.68
C THR A 77 -1.98 18.15 -6.48
N LEU A 78 -1.07 17.22 -6.16
CA LEU A 78 -0.96 15.91 -6.82
C LEU A 78 -1.68 14.81 -6.03
N GLY A 79 -1.86 15.01 -4.73
CA GLY A 79 -2.63 14.15 -3.85
C GLY A 79 -4.00 14.72 -3.57
N VAL A 80 -4.87 13.90 -3.00
CA VAL A 80 -6.05 14.36 -2.28
C VAL A 80 -5.76 14.07 -0.80
N PRO A 81 -5.13 14.99 -0.04
CA PRO A 81 -4.71 14.73 1.34
C PRO A 81 -5.86 14.22 2.23
N SER A 82 -7.10 14.68 1.97
CA SER A 82 -8.29 14.23 2.67
C SER A 82 -8.60 12.73 2.50
N TRP A 83 -8.07 12.04 1.47
CA TRP A 83 -8.15 10.57 1.39
C TRP A 83 -7.36 9.86 2.49
N PHE A 84 -6.38 10.54 3.08
CA PHE A 84 -5.53 10.02 4.14
C PHE A 84 -5.96 10.52 5.52
N GLU A 85 -7.02 11.33 5.59
CA GLU A 85 -7.74 11.66 6.81
C GLU A 85 -8.73 10.53 7.09
N TYR A 86 -8.39 9.65 8.01
CA TYR A 86 -9.21 8.49 8.31
C TYR A 86 -10.34 8.88 9.27
N PRO A 87 -11.60 8.53 8.98
CA PRO A 87 -12.71 8.75 9.91
C PRO A 87 -12.52 7.92 11.18
N SER A 88 -13.18 8.34 12.26
CA SER A 88 -13.23 7.54 13.49
C SER A 88 -13.85 6.17 13.20
N LEU A 89 -13.43 5.13 13.95
CA LEU A 89 -14.03 3.80 13.83
C LEU A 89 -15.51 3.78 14.22
N ASP A 90 -15.96 4.75 15.02
CA ASP A 90 -17.35 4.92 15.44
C ASP A 90 -18.17 5.79 14.48
N ASP A 91 -17.59 6.23 13.37
CA ASP A 91 -18.28 7.06 12.38
C ASP A 91 -19.48 6.29 11.76
N PRO A 92 -20.71 6.84 11.81
CA PRO A 92 -21.89 6.18 11.29
C PRO A 92 -21.85 5.95 9.77
N ASP A 93 -21.19 6.82 9.01
CA ASP A 93 -21.00 6.65 7.57
C ASP A 93 -19.98 5.57 7.26
N LEU A 94 -18.90 5.46 8.06
CA LEU A 94 -17.97 4.34 7.98
C LEU A 94 -18.69 3.03 8.27
N LYS A 95 -19.50 2.97 9.33
CA LYS A 95 -20.30 1.79 9.66
C LYS A 95 -21.22 1.40 8.51
N LYS A 96 -21.95 2.36 7.94
CA LYS A 96 -22.85 2.15 6.80
C LYS A 96 -22.09 1.64 5.56
N TYR A 97 -20.90 2.17 5.30
CA TYR A 97 -20.03 1.71 4.22
C TYR A 97 -19.60 0.24 4.42
N LEU A 98 -19.14 -0.10 5.62
CA LEU A 98 -18.70 -1.45 5.94
C LEU A 98 -19.86 -2.45 5.91
N ASP A 99 -21.01 -2.10 6.47
CA ASP A 99 -22.24 -2.93 6.45
C ASP A 99 -22.74 -3.17 5.02
N ALA A 100 -22.60 -2.17 4.13
CA ALA A 100 -22.94 -2.34 2.72
C ALA A 100 -22.00 -3.34 2.02
N CYS A 101 -20.79 -3.54 2.55
CA CYS A 101 -19.76 -4.43 2.02
C CYS A 101 -19.56 -4.25 0.50
N PRO A 102 -19.18 -3.04 0.04
CA PRO A 102 -18.99 -2.77 -1.39
C PRO A 102 -17.74 -3.43 -1.96
N ILE A 103 -16.80 -3.83 -1.10
CA ILE A 103 -15.56 -4.52 -1.46
C ILE A 103 -15.47 -5.78 -0.58
N VAL A 104 -15.44 -6.96 -1.21
CA VAL A 104 -15.43 -8.26 -0.54
C VAL A 104 -14.13 -9.01 -0.86
N GLU A 105 -13.45 -9.53 0.16
CA GLU A 105 -12.31 -10.45 -0.05
C GLU A 105 -12.84 -11.85 -0.40
N LEU A 106 -12.44 -12.36 -1.56
CA LEU A 106 -12.85 -13.69 -2.06
C LEU A 106 -11.82 -14.79 -1.75
N GLY A 107 -10.75 -14.45 -1.03
CA GLY A 107 -9.62 -15.34 -0.77
C GLY A 107 -8.47 -15.10 -1.75
N ARG A 108 -7.76 -16.19 -2.11
CA ARG A 108 -6.54 -16.13 -2.93
C ARG A 108 -6.59 -17.17 -4.04
N THR A 109 -5.95 -16.87 -5.16
CA THR A 109 -5.66 -17.87 -6.21
C THR A 109 -4.66 -18.92 -5.70
N ASP A 110 -4.50 -19.99 -6.45
CA ASP A 110 -3.43 -20.99 -6.29
C ASP A 110 -2.03 -20.37 -6.30
N GLU A 111 -1.82 -19.33 -7.12
CA GLU A 111 -0.59 -18.54 -7.17
C GLU A 111 -0.41 -17.55 -5.99
N GLY A 112 -1.39 -17.48 -5.08
CA GLY A 112 -1.37 -16.63 -3.89
C GLY A 112 -1.86 -15.20 -4.10
N VAL A 113 -2.38 -14.87 -5.29
CA VAL A 113 -2.90 -13.53 -5.63
C VAL A 113 -4.19 -13.30 -4.86
N ARG A 114 -4.28 -12.18 -4.12
CA ARG A 114 -5.48 -11.80 -3.36
C ARG A 114 -6.59 -11.40 -4.34
N MET A 115 -7.75 -12.02 -4.19
CA MET A 115 -8.93 -11.75 -5.00
C MET A 115 -9.91 -10.88 -4.22
N VAL A 116 -10.35 -9.79 -4.85
CA VAL A 116 -11.28 -8.83 -4.26
C VAL A 116 -12.40 -8.55 -5.26
N LEU A 117 -13.65 -8.63 -4.81
CA LEU A 117 -14.83 -8.27 -5.60
C LEU A 117 -15.31 -6.87 -5.21
N ALA A 118 -15.45 -6.00 -6.21
CA ALA A 118 -15.99 -4.65 -6.06
C ALA A 118 -17.43 -4.60 -6.60
N HIS A 119 -18.41 -4.37 -5.73
CA HIS A 119 -19.82 -4.31 -6.10
C HIS A 119 -20.16 -2.89 -6.61
N LYS A 120 -20.02 -2.68 -7.94
CA LYS A 120 -20.18 -1.36 -8.60
C LYS A 120 -21.39 -0.56 -8.12
N ARG A 121 -22.59 -1.17 -8.07
CA ARG A 121 -23.84 -0.50 -7.63
C ARG A 121 -23.77 0.05 -6.20
N LYS A 122 -23.07 -0.66 -5.30
CA LYS A 122 -22.90 -0.23 -3.91
C LYS A 122 -21.84 0.86 -3.81
N LEU A 123 -20.75 0.74 -4.57
CA LEU A 123 -19.71 1.78 -4.65
C LEU A 123 -20.25 3.11 -5.20
N SER A 124 -21.07 3.06 -6.25
CA SER A 124 -21.65 4.27 -6.84
C SER A 124 -22.53 5.06 -5.88
N TYR A 125 -23.24 4.37 -4.96
CA TYR A 125 -24.08 5.02 -3.95
C TYR A 125 -23.26 5.91 -3.01
N PHE A 126 -22.11 5.42 -2.53
CA PHE A 126 -21.24 6.21 -1.64
C PHE A 126 -20.51 7.33 -2.38
N ASN A 127 -20.08 7.08 -3.63
CA ASN A 127 -19.45 8.13 -4.43
C ASN A 127 -20.42 9.29 -4.71
N SER A 128 -21.69 9.01 -5.01
CA SER A 128 -22.68 10.06 -5.27
C SER A 128 -23.00 10.96 -4.08
N GLN A 129 -22.81 10.47 -2.84
CA GLN A 129 -23.03 11.27 -1.63
C GLN A 129 -21.84 12.19 -1.33
N LEU A 130 -20.62 11.75 -1.63
CA LEU A 130 -19.40 12.57 -1.47
C LEU A 130 -19.37 13.79 -2.42
N TYR A 131 -19.94 13.69 -3.62
CA TYR A 131 -20.02 14.83 -4.56
C TYR A 131 -21.08 15.88 -4.17
N LEU A 132 -22.04 15.54 -3.31
CA LEU A 132 -23.06 16.49 -2.84
C LEU A 132 -22.58 17.31 -1.63
N THR A 133 -21.59 16.83 -0.88
CA THR A 133 -21.01 17.53 0.27
C THR A 133 -19.83 18.44 -0.08
N THR A 134 -19.19 18.27 -1.24
CA THR A 134 -18.12 19.16 -1.73
C THR A 134 -18.63 20.30 -2.62
N ALA A 135 -19.95 20.49 -2.74
CA ALA A 135 -20.59 21.46 -3.62
C ALA A 135 -21.21 22.68 -2.87
N ASN A 136 -20.90 22.88 -1.59
CA ASN A 136 -21.31 24.05 -0.80
C ASN A 136 -20.10 24.81 -0.26
#